data_AF-A0A382HSH8-F1
#
_entry.id   AF-A0A382HSH8-F1
#
_cell.length_a   1.000
_cell.length_b   1.000
_cell.length_c   1.000
_cell.angle_alpha   90.00
_cell.angle_beta   90.00
_cell.angle_gamma   90.00
#
_symmetry.space_group_name_H-M   'P 1'
#
loop_
_entity.id
_entity.type
_entity.pdbx_description
1 polymer ?
#
loop_
_entity_poly.entity_id
_entity_poly.type
_entity_poly.pdbx_seq_one_letter_code
_entity_poly.pdbx_strand_id
1 'polypeptide(L)'
;MNATILSNNEKHYPVLLNEILSIISPQNGGTFIDCTFGQGGYSESILKFPKTEVIALDRDIDCKKVAETLEKKNKNRFIFYNKKFSDIDQINYKNSKIRGVIFDLGYSYTQIKDPKKGLSFESTGLLNMRMGINEFSASDVVNKLEQKDLELIFKFFGDEEKSKIISKKIILERAKGEIDTQKLVKIINSVKKNKNKSI
;
A
#
# COMPACT_ATOMS: atom_id res chain seq x y z
N MET A 1 -1.07 40.64 -6.08
CA MET A 1 -1.87 39.51 -5.55
C MET A 1 -2.16 38.55 -6.69
N ASN A 2 -1.38 37.47 -6.81
CA ASN A 2 -1.75 36.31 -7.62
C ASN A 2 -1.60 35.11 -6.70
N ALA A 3 -2.68 34.79 -5.99
CA ALA A 3 -2.80 33.53 -5.30
C ALA A 3 -2.97 32.46 -6.38
N THR A 4 -1.87 31.79 -6.72
CA THR A 4 -1.92 30.56 -7.51
C THR A 4 -2.77 29.57 -6.72
N ILE A 5 -3.99 29.34 -7.19
CA ILE A 5 -4.83 28.23 -6.74
C ILE A 5 -4.08 26.97 -7.19
N LEU A 6 -3.26 26.40 -6.31
CA LEU A 6 -2.72 25.06 -6.46
C LEU A 6 -3.93 24.13 -6.51
N SER A 7 -4.22 23.59 -7.68
CA SER A 7 -5.21 22.53 -7.80
C SER A 7 -4.70 21.36 -6.96
N ASN A 8 -5.53 20.88 -6.04
CA ASN A 8 -5.24 19.79 -5.10
C ASN A 8 -5.06 18.41 -5.78
N ASN A 9 -4.75 18.39 -7.07
CA ASN A 9 -4.33 17.19 -7.80
C ASN A 9 -2.82 17.05 -7.64
N GLU A 10 -2.37 16.71 -6.44
CA GLU A 10 -1.02 16.19 -6.23
C GLU A 10 -0.92 14.88 -7.03
N LYS A 11 -0.42 15.01 -8.27
CA LYS A 11 -0.09 13.84 -9.11
C LYS A 11 0.97 13.04 -8.36
N HIS A 12 0.63 11.80 -8.03
CA HIS A 12 1.59 10.86 -7.48
C HIS A 12 2.68 10.57 -8.51
N TYR A 13 3.92 10.90 -8.19
CA TYR A 13 5.07 10.55 -9.02
C TYR A 13 5.66 9.22 -8.52
N PRO A 14 5.88 8.22 -9.40
CA PRO A 14 6.54 6.99 -9.00
C PRO A 14 7.96 7.27 -8.51
N VAL A 15 8.35 6.57 -7.44
CA VAL A 15 9.68 6.71 -6.83
C VAL A 15 10.73 6.14 -7.78
N LEU A 16 11.84 6.85 -8.01
CA LEU A 16 12.95 6.38 -8.87
C LEU A 16 12.53 5.95 -10.29
N LEU A 17 11.50 6.60 -10.86
CA LEU A 17 10.96 6.23 -12.17
C LEU A 17 12.02 6.20 -13.27
N ASN A 18 12.87 7.23 -13.34
CA ASN A 18 13.87 7.36 -14.40
C ASN A 18 14.96 6.29 -14.28
N GLU A 19 15.39 6.02 -13.06
CA GLU A 19 16.37 5.01 -12.72
C GLU A 19 15.85 3.62 -13.12
N ILE A 20 14.62 3.27 -12.75
CA ILE A 20 14.00 2.01 -13.13
C ILE A 20 13.87 1.88 -14.65
N LEU A 21 13.41 2.92 -15.36
CA LEU A 21 13.29 2.89 -16.82
C LEU A 21 14.64 2.69 -17.51
N SER A 22 15.72 3.26 -16.96
CA SER A 22 17.07 3.06 -17.49
C SER A 22 17.55 1.61 -17.35
N ILE A 23 17.26 0.97 -16.19
CA ILE A 23 17.65 -0.41 -15.91
C ILE A 23 16.86 -1.38 -16.80
N ILE A 24 15.53 -1.24 -16.87
CA ILE A 24 14.69 -2.21 -17.59
C ILE A 24 14.65 -1.95 -19.11
N SER A 25 15.11 -0.77 -19.54
CA SER A 25 15.32 -0.39 -20.94
C SER A 25 14.12 -0.73 -21.86
N PRO A 26 12.92 -0.17 -21.58
CA PRO A 26 11.69 -0.50 -22.31
C PRO A 26 11.71 -0.07 -23.79
N GLN A 27 12.63 0.81 -24.19
CA GLN A 27 12.89 1.16 -25.59
C GLN A 27 13.21 -0.05 -26.48
N ASN A 28 13.71 -1.14 -25.88
CA ASN A 28 14.04 -2.38 -26.58
C ASN A 28 12.84 -3.34 -26.72
N GLY A 29 11.64 -2.93 -26.30
CA GLY A 29 10.41 -3.70 -26.35
C GLY A 29 10.36 -4.93 -25.43
N GLY A 30 9.24 -5.66 -25.50
CA GLY A 30 8.95 -6.87 -24.72
C GLY A 30 7.94 -6.63 -23.60
N THR A 31 7.75 -7.65 -22.76
CA THR A 31 6.66 -7.66 -21.78
C THR A 31 7.20 -7.36 -20.38
N PHE A 32 6.50 -6.51 -19.65
CA PHE A 32 6.85 -6.11 -18.28
C PHE A 32 5.70 -6.46 -17.35
N ILE A 33 6.05 -6.85 -16.12
CA ILE A 33 5.06 -7.11 -15.08
C ILE A 33 5.19 -6.03 -14.01
N ASP A 34 4.11 -5.31 -13.77
CA ASP A 34 3.99 -4.32 -12.70
C ASP A 34 3.18 -4.95 -11.56
N CYS A 35 3.85 -5.45 -10.53
CA CYS A 35 3.22 -6.21 -9.45
C CYS A 35 2.54 -5.34 -8.39
N THR A 36 2.68 -4.02 -8.49
CA THR A 36 2.20 -3.03 -7.53
C THR A 36 1.66 -1.84 -8.29
N PHE A 37 0.71 -2.10 -9.19
CA PHE A 37 0.24 -1.16 -10.20
C PHE A 37 -0.13 0.20 -9.61
N GLY A 38 -0.84 0.22 -8.47
CA GLY A 38 -1.22 1.44 -7.78
C GLY A 38 -1.93 2.43 -8.71
N GLN A 39 -1.29 3.58 -8.94
CA GLN A 39 -1.80 4.63 -9.83
C GLN A 39 -1.30 4.52 -11.28
N GLY A 40 -0.60 3.44 -11.63
CA GLY A 40 -0.19 3.09 -12.98
C GLY A 40 1.00 3.86 -13.55
N GLY A 41 1.78 4.56 -12.75
CA GLY A 41 2.84 5.45 -13.26
C GLY A 41 3.99 4.73 -13.96
N TYR A 42 4.44 3.56 -13.48
CA TYR A 42 5.41 2.73 -14.19
C TYR A 42 4.80 2.16 -15.46
N SER A 43 3.63 1.51 -15.34
CA SER A 43 2.89 0.96 -16.46
C SER A 43 2.66 1.98 -17.59
N GLU A 44 2.19 3.19 -17.28
CA GLU A 44 1.99 4.26 -18.25
C GLU A 44 3.31 4.68 -18.91
N SER A 45 4.39 4.78 -18.13
CA SER A 45 5.71 5.16 -18.65
C SER A 45 6.33 4.10 -19.56
N ILE A 46 6.14 2.82 -19.25
CA ILE A 46 6.59 1.69 -20.09
C ILE A 46 5.77 1.63 -21.39
N LEU A 47 4.45 1.86 -21.32
CA LEU A 47 3.56 1.79 -22.48
C LEU A 47 3.76 2.94 -23.48
N LYS A 48 4.47 4.01 -23.12
CA LYS A 48 4.93 5.05 -24.06
C LYS A 48 5.81 4.49 -25.18
N PHE A 49 6.46 3.35 -24.94
CA PHE A 49 7.25 2.67 -25.96
C PHE A 49 6.35 1.70 -26.76
N PRO A 50 6.28 1.81 -28.10
CA PRO A 50 5.26 1.11 -28.88
C PRO A 50 5.42 -0.42 -28.92
N LYS A 51 6.63 -0.92 -28.66
CA LYS A 51 6.97 -2.36 -28.69
C LYS A 51 6.85 -3.04 -27.32
N THR A 52 6.24 -2.38 -26.33
CA THR A 52 6.08 -2.93 -24.98
C THR A 52 4.67 -3.42 -24.73
N GLU A 53 4.59 -4.43 -23.88
CA GLU A 53 3.35 -4.90 -23.26
C GLU A 53 3.52 -4.84 -21.75
N VAL A 54 2.44 -4.58 -21.03
CA VAL A 54 2.43 -4.52 -19.56
C VAL A 54 1.31 -5.38 -19.01
N ILE A 55 1.68 -6.25 -18.08
CA ILE A 55 0.78 -7.04 -17.25
C ILE A 55 0.84 -6.45 -15.85
N ALA A 56 -0.26 -5.91 -15.36
CA ALA A 56 -0.31 -5.22 -14.09
C ALA A 56 -1.12 -5.99 -13.05
N LEU A 57 -0.68 -5.96 -11.79
CA LEU A 57 -1.40 -6.48 -10.63
C LEU A 57 -1.56 -5.41 -9.57
N ASP A 58 -2.72 -5.40 -8.95
CA ASP A 58 -2.87 -4.80 -7.63
C ASP A 58 -3.92 -5.56 -6.83
N ARG A 59 -3.69 -5.66 -5.52
CA ARG A 59 -4.69 -6.21 -4.61
C ARG A 59 -5.82 -5.21 -4.34
N ASP A 60 -5.57 -3.91 -4.51
CA ASP A 60 -6.56 -2.87 -4.33
C ASP A 60 -7.50 -2.79 -5.53
N ILE A 61 -8.80 -2.97 -5.28
CA ILE A 61 -9.82 -2.88 -6.33
C ILE A 61 -10.00 -1.44 -6.84
N ASP A 62 -9.64 -0.43 -6.02
CA ASP A 62 -9.79 0.98 -6.40
C ASP A 62 -8.88 1.34 -7.58
N CYS A 63 -7.74 0.64 -7.74
CA CYS A 63 -6.82 0.78 -8.86
C CYS A 63 -7.46 0.40 -10.20
N LYS A 64 -8.54 -0.40 -10.22
CA LYS A 64 -9.21 -0.85 -11.44
C LYS A 64 -9.69 0.31 -12.32
N LYS A 65 -10.14 1.42 -11.72
CA LYS A 65 -10.58 2.60 -12.48
C LYS A 65 -9.45 3.22 -13.31
N VAL A 66 -8.24 3.25 -12.73
CA VAL A 66 -7.04 3.75 -13.41
C VAL A 66 -6.61 2.74 -14.48
N ALA A 67 -6.63 1.45 -14.16
CA ALA A 67 -6.32 0.38 -15.10
C ALA A 67 -7.23 0.41 -16.34
N GLU A 68 -8.55 0.52 -16.18
CA GLU A 68 -9.50 0.61 -17.30
C GLU A 68 -9.22 1.83 -18.20
N THR A 69 -8.77 2.94 -17.62
CA THR A 69 -8.38 4.13 -18.38
C THR A 69 -7.12 3.86 -19.20
N LEU A 70 -6.13 3.17 -18.62
CA LEU A 70 -4.88 2.83 -19.28
C LEU A 70 -5.08 1.77 -20.38
N GLU A 71 -5.95 0.80 -20.13
CA GLU A 71 -6.35 -0.26 -21.07
C GLU A 71 -7.03 0.31 -22.30
N LYS A 72 -7.98 1.25 -22.12
CA LYS A 72 -8.64 1.95 -23.24
C LYS A 72 -7.65 2.67 -24.16
N LYS A 73 -6.59 3.27 -23.58
CA LYS A 73 -5.54 3.98 -24.32
C LYS A 73 -4.54 3.02 -25.00
N ASN A 74 -4.30 1.85 -24.42
CA ASN A 74 -3.25 0.91 -24.82
C ASN A 74 -3.82 -0.48 -25.15
N LYS A 75 -4.88 -0.51 -25.97
CA LYS A 75 -5.55 -1.75 -26.37
C LYS A 75 -4.54 -2.81 -26.81
N ASN A 76 -4.73 -4.05 -26.36
CA ASN A 76 -3.90 -5.22 -26.63
C ASN A 76 -2.46 -5.18 -26.07
N ARG A 77 -2.00 -4.05 -25.50
CA ARG A 77 -0.66 -3.93 -24.90
C ARG A 77 -0.69 -3.82 -23.38
N PHE A 78 -1.87 -3.70 -22.78
CA PHE A 78 -2.03 -3.62 -21.33
C PHE A 78 -3.13 -4.58 -20.86
N ILE A 79 -2.89 -5.24 -19.74
CA ILE A 79 -3.88 -6.04 -19.03
C ILE A 79 -3.69 -5.86 -17.51
N PHE A 80 -4.79 -5.82 -16.78
CA PHE A 80 -4.79 -5.67 -15.32
C PHE A 80 -5.49 -6.83 -14.64
N TYR A 81 -4.88 -7.33 -13.56
CA TYR A 81 -5.43 -8.35 -12.69
C TYR A 81 -5.58 -7.81 -11.27
N ASN A 82 -6.81 -7.83 -10.73
CA ASN A 82 -7.01 -7.58 -9.31
C ASN A 82 -6.66 -8.84 -8.50
N LYS A 83 -5.37 -9.00 -8.20
CA LYS A 83 -4.76 -10.15 -7.51
C LYS A 83 -3.64 -9.65 -6.59
N LYS A 84 -3.28 -10.44 -5.59
CA LYS A 84 -2.05 -10.18 -4.82
C LYS A 84 -0.86 -10.46 -5.72
N PHE A 85 0.24 -9.72 -5.55
CA PHE A 85 1.49 -10.04 -6.25
C PHE A 85 2.05 -11.42 -5.88
N SER A 86 1.64 -12.01 -4.75
CA SER A 86 2.00 -13.39 -4.38
C SER A 86 1.42 -14.42 -5.34
N ASP A 87 0.36 -14.05 -6.06
CA ASP A 87 -0.37 -14.91 -6.99
C ASP A 87 0.10 -14.66 -8.44
N ILE A 88 1.32 -14.11 -8.60
CA ILE A 88 1.90 -13.77 -9.89
C ILE A 88 1.99 -15.01 -10.78
N ASP A 89 2.33 -16.17 -10.21
CA ASP A 89 2.43 -17.48 -10.86
C ASP A 89 1.12 -17.96 -11.51
N GLN A 90 -0.02 -17.44 -11.07
CA GLN A 90 -1.35 -17.78 -11.62
C GLN A 90 -1.72 -16.94 -12.84
N ILE A 91 -0.88 -15.98 -13.24
CA ILE A 91 -1.17 -15.11 -14.38
C ILE A 91 -0.72 -15.77 -15.67
N ASN A 92 -1.55 -15.68 -16.69
CA ASN A 92 -1.18 -16.12 -18.03
C ASN A 92 -0.30 -15.08 -18.73
N TYR A 93 0.99 -15.38 -18.87
CA TYR A 93 1.91 -14.65 -19.72
C TYR A 93 1.92 -15.34 -21.09
N LYS A 94 1.20 -14.81 -22.08
CA LYS A 94 1.09 -15.40 -23.42
C LYS A 94 2.45 -15.64 -24.09
N ASN A 95 3.16 -16.75 -23.84
CA ASN A 95 4.52 -17.01 -24.36
C ASN A 95 5.41 -15.75 -24.43
N SER A 96 5.24 -14.86 -23.45
CA SER A 96 5.73 -13.49 -23.53
C SER A 96 7.19 -13.47 -23.08
N LYS A 97 8.06 -12.80 -23.84
CA LYS A 97 9.43 -12.54 -23.38
C LYS A 97 9.40 -11.50 -22.27
N ILE A 98 9.27 -11.96 -21.02
CA ILE A 98 9.32 -11.11 -19.84
C ILE A 98 10.71 -10.47 -19.74
N ARG A 99 10.74 -9.13 -19.67
CA ARG A 99 11.96 -8.31 -19.64
C ARG A 99 12.23 -7.73 -18.25
N GLY A 100 11.18 -7.54 -17.47
CA GLY A 100 11.28 -6.99 -16.13
C GLY A 100 10.02 -7.25 -15.32
N VAL A 101 10.22 -7.42 -14.01
CA VAL A 101 9.16 -7.52 -13.01
C VAL A 101 9.44 -6.44 -11.98
N ILE A 102 8.45 -5.59 -11.70
CA ILE A 102 8.59 -4.40 -10.87
C ILE A 102 7.77 -4.59 -9.60
N PHE A 103 8.40 -4.31 -8.47
CA PHE A 103 7.77 -4.25 -7.16
C PHE A 103 8.10 -2.90 -6.53
N ASP A 104 7.12 -2.00 -6.48
CA ASP A 104 7.16 -0.76 -5.70
C ASP A 104 6.38 -1.00 -4.41
N LEU A 105 7.10 -1.45 -3.39
CA LEU A 105 6.51 -1.93 -2.14
C LEU A 105 6.11 -0.75 -1.24
N GLY A 106 4.85 -0.74 -0.84
CA GLY A 106 4.30 0.27 0.05
C GLY A 106 2.84 0.52 -0.26
N TYR A 107 2.29 1.55 0.36
CA TYR A 107 0.96 2.08 0.08
C TYR A 107 1.06 3.38 -0.71
N SER A 108 0.09 3.62 -1.58
CA SER A 108 0.03 4.85 -2.36
C SER A 108 -0.42 6.04 -1.51
N TYR A 109 -0.05 7.24 -1.93
CA TYR A 109 -0.56 8.47 -1.31
C TYR A 109 -2.09 8.54 -1.28
N THR A 110 -2.75 8.09 -2.36
CA THR A 110 -4.22 8.05 -2.45
C THR A 110 -4.83 7.14 -1.39
N GLN A 111 -4.17 6.00 -1.07
CA GLN A 111 -4.59 5.11 0.00
C GLN A 111 -4.42 5.74 1.38
N ILE A 112 -3.33 6.47 1.64
CA ILE A 112 -3.11 7.17 2.93
C ILE A 112 -4.20 8.23 3.15
N LYS A 113 -4.56 8.97 2.10
CA LYS A 113 -5.54 10.05 2.16
C LYS A 113 -6.98 9.58 2.24
N ASP A 114 -7.28 8.33 1.89
CA ASP A 114 -8.61 7.78 2.06
C ASP A 114 -8.85 7.39 3.53
N PRO A 115 -9.69 8.13 4.28
CA PRO A 115 -9.96 7.81 5.67
C PRO A 115 -10.59 6.42 5.86
N LYS A 116 -11.25 5.86 4.83
CA LYS A 116 -11.84 4.52 4.89
C LYS A 116 -10.78 3.42 4.90
N LYS A 117 -9.58 3.67 4.36
CA LYS A 117 -8.46 2.72 4.43
C LYS A 117 -7.85 2.68 5.83
N GLY A 118 -8.01 3.74 6.64
CA GLY A 118 -7.54 3.79 8.02
C GLY A 118 -6.03 3.59 8.16
N LEU A 119 -5.25 4.04 7.17
CA LEU A 119 -3.79 3.94 7.14
C LEU A 119 -3.10 5.12 7.86
N SER A 120 -3.85 6.18 8.16
CA SER A 120 -3.35 7.36 8.87
C SER A 120 -3.73 7.31 10.35
N PHE A 121 -2.84 7.79 11.22
CA PHE A 121 -3.13 7.99 12.64
C PHE A 121 -4.19 9.08 12.89
N GLU A 122 -4.41 9.94 11.89
CA GLU A 122 -5.45 10.98 11.92
C GLU A 122 -6.82 10.44 11.47
N SER A 123 -6.91 9.19 11.00
CA SER A 123 -8.18 8.58 10.64
C SER A 123 -9.08 8.39 11.86
N THR A 124 -10.40 8.53 11.66
CA THR A 124 -11.41 8.29 12.68
C THR A 124 -12.16 6.99 12.43
N GLY A 125 -12.62 6.33 13.49
CA GLY A 125 -13.32 5.04 13.42
C GLY A 125 -12.41 3.82 13.50
N LEU A 126 -13.00 2.66 13.17
CA LEU A 126 -12.36 1.34 13.31
C LEU A 126 -11.11 1.21 12.44
N LEU A 127 -10.14 0.45 12.95
CA LEU A 127 -8.89 0.21 12.24
C LEU A 127 -9.13 -0.72 11.04
N ASN A 128 -8.99 -0.20 9.82
CA ASN A 128 -9.09 -1.02 8.62
C ASN A 128 -7.71 -1.55 8.21
N MET A 129 -6.84 -0.68 7.70
CA MET A 129 -5.48 -0.94 7.19
C MET A 129 -5.36 -2.04 6.12
N ARG A 130 -6.48 -2.54 5.59
CA ARG A 130 -6.47 -3.45 4.44
C ARG A 130 -6.19 -2.66 3.17
N MET A 131 -5.27 -3.17 2.36
CA MET A 131 -4.92 -2.58 1.08
C MET A 131 -5.76 -3.14 -0.07
N GLY A 132 -6.67 -4.08 0.19
CA GLY A 132 -7.52 -4.69 -0.81
C GLY A 132 -7.93 -6.09 -0.37
N ILE A 133 -7.57 -7.10 -1.17
CA ILE A 133 -7.85 -8.52 -0.89
C ILE A 133 -7.14 -8.96 0.40
N ASN A 134 -7.88 -9.03 1.52
CA ASN A 134 -7.39 -9.38 2.86
C ASN A 134 -8.47 -10.16 3.62
N GLU A 135 -8.08 -11.16 4.41
CA GLU A 135 -9.02 -11.98 5.21
C GLU A 135 -9.50 -11.27 6.47
N PHE A 136 -8.66 -10.43 7.08
CA PHE A 136 -8.96 -9.71 8.32
C PHE A 136 -8.44 -8.27 8.29
N SER A 137 -9.01 -7.42 9.13
CA SER A 137 -8.63 -6.01 9.32
C SER A 137 -7.67 -5.82 10.49
N ALA A 138 -7.06 -4.63 10.60
CA ALA A 138 -6.31 -4.26 11.79
C ALA A 138 -7.18 -4.22 13.07
N SER A 139 -8.48 -3.91 12.94
CA SER A 139 -9.41 -3.97 14.07
C SER A 139 -9.53 -5.40 14.59
N ASP A 140 -9.64 -6.38 13.69
CA ASP A 140 -9.66 -7.79 14.06
C ASP A 140 -8.37 -8.18 14.80
N VAL A 141 -7.21 -7.75 14.30
CA VAL A 141 -5.92 -8.02 14.91
C VAL A 141 -5.86 -7.46 16.34
N VAL A 142 -6.11 -6.17 16.50
CA VAL A 142 -5.96 -5.46 17.78
C VAL A 142 -6.99 -5.94 18.81
N ASN A 143 -8.23 -6.18 18.38
CA ASN A 143 -9.32 -6.51 19.29
C ASN A 143 -9.45 -8.02 19.56
N LYS A 144 -8.87 -8.92 18.75
CA LYS A 144 -9.06 -10.39 18.89
C LYS A 144 -7.80 -11.19 19.20
N LEU A 145 -6.62 -10.81 18.71
CA LEU A 145 -5.41 -11.61 18.94
C LEU A 145 -4.99 -11.67 20.41
N GLU A 146 -4.23 -12.69 20.78
CA GLU A 146 -3.67 -12.77 22.12
C GLU A 146 -2.55 -11.74 22.34
N GLN A 147 -2.25 -11.44 23.61
CA GLN A 147 -1.20 -10.47 23.95
C GLN A 147 0.15 -10.82 23.32
N LYS A 148 0.49 -12.12 23.32
CA LYS A 148 1.77 -12.62 22.83
C LYS A 148 1.91 -12.36 21.33
N ASP A 149 0.86 -12.61 20.56
CA ASP A 149 0.88 -12.36 19.10
C ASP A 149 1.01 -10.87 18.80
N LEU A 150 0.26 -10.02 19.52
CA LEU A 150 0.39 -8.56 19.41
C LEU A 150 1.81 -8.08 19.75
N GLU A 151 2.42 -8.62 20.81
CA GLU A 151 3.80 -8.32 21.19
C GLU A 151 4.77 -8.68 20.06
N LEU A 152 4.65 -9.87 19.47
CA LEU A 152 5.51 -10.32 18.37
C LEU A 152 5.32 -9.45 17.12
N ILE A 153 4.08 -9.08 16.78
CA ILE A 153 3.79 -8.19 15.66
C ILE A 153 4.51 -6.85 15.83
N PHE A 154 4.33 -6.18 16.97
CA PHE A 154 4.98 -4.87 17.19
C PHE A 154 6.50 -4.99 17.26
N LYS A 155 7.01 -6.07 17.86
CA LYS A 155 8.45 -6.30 17.99
C LYS A 155 9.12 -6.51 16.64
N PHE A 156 8.58 -7.37 15.78
CA PHE A 156 9.24 -7.81 14.55
C PHE A 156 8.86 -6.99 13.32
N PHE A 157 7.64 -6.46 13.24
CA PHE A 157 7.20 -5.66 12.10
C PHE A 157 7.21 -4.16 12.37
N GLY A 158 7.24 -3.74 13.63
CA GLY A 158 7.28 -2.34 14.03
C GLY A 158 8.59 -1.90 14.68
N ASP A 159 9.58 -2.80 14.81
CA ASP A 159 10.83 -2.58 15.55
C ASP A 159 10.61 -1.93 16.93
N GLU A 160 9.54 -2.33 17.62
CA GLU A 160 9.07 -1.66 18.83
C GLU A 160 9.65 -2.29 20.11
N GLU A 161 10.62 -1.60 20.73
CA GLU A 161 11.24 -1.99 21.99
C GLU A 161 10.24 -2.16 23.15
N LYS A 162 9.18 -1.34 23.18
CA LYS A 162 8.14 -1.39 24.23
C LYS A 162 6.97 -2.28 23.85
N SER A 163 7.14 -3.19 22.89
CA SER A 163 6.12 -4.10 22.36
C SER A 163 5.34 -4.82 23.47
N LYS A 164 6.03 -5.36 24.47
CA LYS A 164 5.42 -6.02 25.63
C LYS A 164 4.53 -5.11 26.47
N ILE A 165 4.91 -3.85 26.65
CA ILE A 165 4.13 -2.87 27.42
C ILE A 165 2.92 -2.42 26.61
N ILE A 166 3.11 -2.19 25.31
CA ILE A 166 2.06 -1.79 24.37
C ILE A 166 0.99 -2.89 24.27
N SER A 167 1.39 -4.14 23.99
CA SER A 167 0.47 -5.26 23.87
C SER A 167 -0.34 -5.47 25.16
N LYS A 168 0.30 -5.43 26.34
CA LYS A 168 -0.39 -5.50 27.62
C LYS A 168 -1.43 -4.38 27.79
N LYS A 169 -1.09 -3.14 27.45
CA LYS A 169 -2.06 -2.02 27.53
C LYS A 169 -3.22 -2.20 26.56
N ILE A 170 -2.99 -2.71 25.36
CA ILE A 170 -4.06 -3.01 24.39
C ILE A 170 -5.06 -4.02 24.99
N ILE A 171 -4.58 -5.10 25.60
CA ILE A 171 -5.46 -6.10 26.26
C ILE A 171 -6.30 -5.47 27.38
N LEU A 172 -5.68 -4.65 28.22
CA LEU A 172 -6.38 -3.98 29.33
C LEU A 172 -7.43 -2.98 28.83
N GLU A 173 -7.13 -2.25 27.76
CA GLU A 173 -8.02 -1.22 27.22
C GLU A 173 -9.15 -1.79 26.37
N ARG A 174 -8.94 -2.91 25.67
CA ARG A 174 -10.01 -3.57 24.90
C ARG A 174 -11.05 -4.23 25.79
N ALA A 175 -10.68 -4.64 27.01
CA ALA A 175 -11.63 -5.15 28.01
C ALA A 175 -12.65 -4.08 28.46
N LYS A 176 -12.33 -2.79 28.27
CA LYS A 176 -13.21 -1.66 28.58
C LYS A 176 -14.08 -1.22 27.40
N GLY A 177 -13.89 -1.81 26.22
CA GLY A 177 -14.57 -1.44 24.98
C GLY A 177 -13.61 -1.48 23.79
N GLU A 178 -14.19 -1.57 22.59
CA GLU A 178 -13.46 -1.71 21.33
C GLU A 178 -12.38 -0.63 21.16
N ILE A 179 -11.24 -1.04 20.60
CA ILE A 179 -10.16 -0.13 20.24
C ILE A 179 -10.34 0.29 18.79
N ASP A 180 -10.53 1.59 18.60
CA ASP A 180 -10.52 2.28 17.32
C ASP A 180 -9.16 2.96 17.07
N THR A 181 -9.01 3.65 15.93
CA THR A 181 -7.75 4.29 15.55
C THR A 181 -7.27 5.29 16.61
N GLN A 182 -8.16 6.16 17.10
CA GLN A 182 -7.80 7.21 18.06
C GLN A 182 -7.48 6.65 19.44
N LYS A 183 -8.17 5.60 19.87
CA LYS A 183 -7.86 4.89 21.11
C LYS A 183 -6.51 4.18 21.03
N LEU A 184 -6.17 3.55 19.90
CA LEU A 184 -4.84 2.96 19.70
C LEU A 184 -3.75 4.03 19.78
N VAL A 185 -3.91 5.16 19.10
CA VAL A 185 -2.98 6.30 19.16
C VAL A 185 -2.78 6.78 20.61
N LYS A 186 -3.85 6.93 21.40
CA LYS A 186 -3.77 7.30 22.82
C LYS A 186 -3.00 6.27 23.65
N ILE A 187 -3.23 4.98 23.41
CA ILE A 187 -2.52 3.89 24.09
C ILE A 187 -1.01 4.00 23.81
N ILE A 188 -0.62 4.08 22.54
CA ILE A 188 0.80 4.18 22.14
C ILE A 188 1.44 5.43 22.75
N ASN A 189 0.79 6.59 22.63
CA ASN A 189 1.27 7.85 23.19
C ASN A 189 1.48 7.77 24.71
N SER A 190 0.58 7.09 25.44
CA SER A 190 0.72 6.91 26.90
C SER A 190 1.92 6.06 27.30
N VAL A 191 2.47 5.25 26.40
CA VAL A 191 3.67 4.42 26.63
C VAL A 191 4.95 5.16 26.21
N LYS A 192 4.86 5.96 25.14
CA LYS A 192 5.99 6.72 24.60
C LYS A 192 6.28 8.01 25.38
N LYS A 193 5.25 8.76 25.82
CA LYS A 193 5.40 10.02 26.58
C LYS A 193 6.09 9.86 27.93
N ASN A 194 6.17 8.64 28.49
CA ASN A 194 6.93 8.36 29.70
C ASN A 194 8.46 8.60 29.58
N LYS A 195 8.99 9.00 28.41
CA LYS A 195 10.38 9.45 28.24
C LYS A 195 10.61 10.95 28.53
N ASN A 196 9.59 11.82 28.52
CA ASN A 196 9.79 13.27 28.68
C ASN A 196 9.67 13.76 30.14
N LYS A 197 9.85 12.87 31.13
CA LYS A 197 9.85 13.23 32.56
C LYS A 197 11.18 12.93 33.27
N SER A 198 12.26 12.80 32.53
CA SER A 198 13.60 12.71 33.10
C SER A 198 14.61 13.28 32.12
N ILE A 199 14.81 14.60 32.20
CA ILE A 199 16.08 15.36 32.27
C ILE A 199 15.68 16.73 32.84
#